data_AF-A0A7X4RVR8-F1
#
_entry.id   AF-A0A7X4RVR8-F1
#
_cell.length_a   1.000
_cell.length_b   1.000
_cell.length_c   1.000
_cell.angle_alpha   90.00
_cell.angle_beta   90.00
_cell.angle_gamma   90.00
#
_symmetry.space_group_name_H-M   'P 1'
#
loop_
_entity.id
_entity.type
_entity.pdbx_description
1 polymer ?
#
loop_
_entity_poly.entity_id
_entity_poly.type
_entity_poly.pdbx_seq_one_letter_code
_entity_poly.pdbx_strand_id
1 'polypeptide(L)'
;MKEMNLQINGFETVFRDSKDGLAIFKDGVFVDCNQSMLDLVGVERRDQFIGRTPFDFSPKYQFDGRSSQEKGMEYINKCFEEGSVRFEWNHKKFNGDPFWCEVIITKMILNDEVVVHANWRDITEKKDLEIKLAEQREVFKTLFDESMDGLSIFDGKQYVDCNKAFLRMFGFESKDQVIGIHPKDISPEFQADGRSSQQAAREIIYDALEKGRSVRFEWVHSKVDGTDFWTEVIITQVKLHDVDAIYAVIRDISEKKELEFQLYERNSELDETNRNLELIVENLKETQAKLVESEKMASLGSLVAGVAHEINTPVGVGLMGISQFLEETAAVRKRYQNGELDEALFEEYLKSANELATIVNKNLDRTAHLVRNFKQIAVDQTSEEDRAINLKEYVEEVAFSLGSVVRKANTEITIECRDDYDVVTNPGLISQVLTNLIVNSINHGFSIRKSGNIHITVSEHSHTSFMLNYQDDGKGISAENLPKIFDPFFTTSRGEGGTGLGLNVTYNIITNALNGSIECRSEEGKGVKFIIVFDVKERL
;
A
#
# COMPACT_ATOMS: atom_id res chain seq x y z
N MET A 1 30.01 96.65 -42.90
CA MET A 1 28.80 96.52 -42.06
C MET A 1 27.92 95.32 -42.41
N LYS A 2 27.67 94.97 -43.68
CA LYS A 2 26.84 93.79 -44.04
C LYS A 2 27.45 92.41 -43.70
N GLU A 3 28.77 92.23 -43.86
CA GLU A 3 29.45 90.96 -43.52
C GLU A 3 29.56 90.72 -42.01
N MET A 4 29.79 91.78 -41.23
CA MET A 4 29.85 91.70 -39.76
C MET A 4 28.48 91.34 -39.14
N ASN A 5 27.38 91.83 -39.73
CA ASN A 5 26.02 91.44 -39.33
C ASN A 5 25.65 90.00 -39.74
N LEU A 6 26.28 89.44 -40.79
CA LEU A 6 26.02 88.05 -41.21
C LEU A 6 26.70 87.03 -40.28
N GLN A 7 27.91 87.34 -39.80
CA GLN A 7 28.65 86.49 -38.84
C GLN A 7 28.04 86.50 -37.44
N ILE A 8 27.57 87.65 -36.95
CA ILE A 8 26.92 87.76 -35.63
C ILE A 8 25.57 87.03 -35.63
N ASN A 9 24.77 87.17 -36.70
CA ASN A 9 23.48 86.47 -36.83
C ASN A 9 23.63 84.95 -37.02
N GLY A 10 24.71 84.47 -37.65
CA GLY A 10 24.90 83.04 -37.94
C GLY A 10 25.10 82.19 -36.67
N PHE A 11 25.96 82.64 -35.76
CA PHE A 11 26.19 81.95 -34.48
C PHE A 11 24.94 81.98 -33.60
N GLU A 12 24.27 83.13 -33.51
CA GLU A 12 23.04 83.29 -32.72
C GLU A 12 21.91 82.39 -33.24
N THR A 13 21.79 82.23 -34.57
CA THR A 13 20.81 81.34 -35.19
C THR A 13 21.12 79.87 -34.90
N VAL A 14 22.38 79.43 -35.03
CA VAL A 14 22.78 78.05 -34.71
C VAL A 14 22.59 77.75 -33.23
N PHE A 15 22.96 78.70 -32.36
CA PHE A 15 22.80 78.55 -30.92
C PHE A 15 21.32 78.41 -30.54
N ARG A 16 20.46 79.28 -31.06
CA ARG A 16 19.03 79.30 -30.75
C ARG A 16 18.25 78.15 -31.36
N ASP A 17 18.54 77.79 -32.62
CA ASP A 17 17.72 76.86 -33.40
C ASP A 17 18.25 75.40 -33.35
N SER A 18 19.37 75.16 -32.65
CA SER A 18 19.88 73.81 -32.38
C SER A 18 18.88 72.99 -31.57
N LYS A 19 18.67 71.73 -31.98
CA LYS A 19 17.85 70.76 -31.23
C LYS A 19 18.58 70.16 -30.03
N ASP A 20 19.91 70.19 -30.04
CA ASP A 20 20.71 69.83 -28.88
C ASP A 20 20.68 71.00 -27.88
N GLY A 21 20.72 70.68 -26.59
CA GLY A 21 20.83 71.68 -25.53
C GLY A 21 22.22 72.32 -25.57
N LEU A 22 22.30 73.63 -25.81
CA LEU A 22 23.55 74.36 -25.85
C LEU A 22 23.65 75.31 -24.66
N ALA A 23 24.81 75.37 -24.02
CA ALA A 23 25.10 76.28 -22.93
C ALA A 23 26.53 76.80 -22.98
N ILE A 24 26.73 78.02 -22.46
CA ILE A 24 28.06 78.60 -22.24
C ILE A 24 28.35 78.54 -20.74
N PHE A 25 29.50 78.00 -20.40
CA PHE A 25 29.99 77.81 -19.04
C PHE A 25 31.26 78.65 -18.84
N LYS A 26 31.24 79.48 -17.79
CA LYS A 26 32.34 80.38 -17.42
C LYS A 26 32.42 80.48 -15.90
N ASP A 27 33.64 80.52 -15.34
CA ASP A 27 33.90 80.71 -13.91
C ASP A 27 33.12 79.76 -12.99
N GLY A 28 32.90 78.51 -13.43
CA GLY A 28 32.21 77.49 -12.63
C GLY A 28 30.69 77.47 -12.79
N VAL A 29 30.09 78.37 -13.57
CA VAL A 29 28.63 78.47 -13.74
C VAL A 29 28.20 78.63 -15.20
N PHE A 30 26.94 78.29 -15.49
CA PHE A 30 26.34 78.57 -16.80
C PHE A 30 26.01 80.06 -16.92
N VAL A 31 26.47 80.70 -18.00
CA VAL A 31 26.28 82.13 -18.29
C VAL A 31 25.35 82.37 -19.48
N ASP A 32 25.18 81.38 -20.37
CA ASP A 32 24.21 81.42 -21.46
C ASP A 32 23.64 80.01 -21.73
N CYS A 33 22.45 79.93 -22.33
CA CYS A 33 21.85 78.70 -22.83
C CYS A 33 20.79 78.98 -23.90
N ASN A 34 20.54 77.98 -24.75
CA ASN A 34 19.44 77.99 -25.72
C ASN A 34 18.16 77.40 -25.12
N GLN A 35 17.04 77.51 -25.86
CA GLN A 35 15.75 76.99 -25.39
C GLN A 35 15.78 75.47 -25.21
N SER A 36 16.43 74.72 -26.11
CA SER A 36 16.52 73.27 -26.01
C SER A 36 17.24 72.80 -24.74
N MET A 37 18.20 73.56 -24.21
CA MET A 37 18.83 73.26 -22.91
C MET A 37 17.83 73.41 -21.76
N LEU A 38 17.00 74.46 -21.78
CA LEU A 38 15.96 74.68 -20.77
C LEU A 38 14.90 73.58 -20.81
N ASP A 39 14.47 73.19 -22.01
CA ASP A 39 13.53 72.10 -22.23
C ASP A 39 14.10 70.75 -21.75
N LEU A 40 15.38 70.49 -22.04
CA LEU A 40 16.09 69.26 -21.67
C LEU A 40 16.21 69.10 -20.14
N VAL A 41 16.61 70.17 -19.43
CA VAL A 41 16.72 70.15 -17.97
C VAL A 41 15.39 70.38 -17.24
N GLY A 42 14.32 70.74 -17.97
CA GLY A 42 12.97 70.89 -17.42
C GLY A 42 12.77 72.17 -16.60
N VAL A 43 13.32 73.30 -17.06
CA VAL A 43 13.11 74.62 -16.45
C VAL A 43 12.46 75.57 -17.46
N GLU A 44 11.52 76.41 -17.00
CA GLU A 44 10.78 77.31 -17.90
C GLU A 44 11.47 78.65 -18.11
N ARG A 45 12.21 79.12 -17.10
CA ARG A 45 12.85 80.43 -17.14
C ARG A 45 14.36 80.33 -17.13
N ARG A 46 15.00 81.07 -18.03
CA ARG A 46 16.45 81.12 -18.18
C ARG A 46 17.18 81.48 -16.88
N ASP A 47 16.63 82.36 -16.04
CA ASP A 47 17.23 82.73 -14.75
C ASP A 47 17.26 81.60 -13.71
N GLN A 48 16.51 80.51 -13.92
CA GLN A 48 16.58 79.31 -13.08
C GLN A 48 17.80 78.43 -13.42
N PHE A 49 18.32 78.54 -14.65
CA PHE A 49 19.48 77.80 -15.16
C PHE A 49 20.78 78.60 -15.05
N ILE A 50 20.76 79.89 -15.39
CA ILE A 50 21.94 80.75 -15.34
C ILE A 50 22.45 80.91 -13.89
N GLY A 51 23.76 80.85 -13.70
CA GLY A 51 24.41 80.87 -12.39
C GLY A 51 24.46 79.52 -11.67
N ARG A 52 23.85 78.47 -12.24
CA ARG A 52 23.98 77.08 -11.75
C ARG A 52 25.24 76.44 -12.30
N THR A 53 25.66 75.37 -11.62
CA THR A 53 26.76 74.50 -12.02
C THR A 53 26.23 73.29 -12.80
N PRO A 54 27.04 72.63 -13.65
CA PRO A 54 26.70 71.34 -14.25
C PRO A 54 26.30 70.26 -13.23
N PHE A 55 26.80 70.38 -11.99
CA PHE A 55 26.54 69.43 -10.92
C PHE A 55 25.15 69.60 -10.28
N ASP A 56 24.55 70.78 -10.39
CA ASP A 56 23.16 71.01 -9.97
C ASP A 56 22.18 70.16 -10.80
N PHE A 57 22.54 69.84 -12.05
CA PHE A 57 21.80 68.98 -12.97
C PHE A 57 22.38 67.57 -13.08
N SER A 58 23.12 67.13 -12.07
CA SER A 58 23.68 65.77 -12.00
C SER A 58 23.25 65.06 -10.70
N PRO A 59 23.07 63.73 -10.71
CA PRO A 59 22.95 62.93 -9.49
C PRO A 59 24.26 62.99 -8.69
N LYS A 60 24.23 62.55 -7.42
CA LYS A 60 25.44 62.58 -6.55
C LYS A 60 26.56 61.68 -7.08
N TYR A 61 26.20 60.51 -7.61
CA TYR A 61 27.11 59.54 -8.21
C TYR A 61 26.66 59.20 -9.62
N GLN A 62 27.62 58.98 -10.51
CA GLN A 62 27.39 58.49 -11.87
C GLN A 62 27.24 56.95 -11.87
N PHE A 63 26.83 56.37 -13.00
CA PHE A 63 26.52 54.94 -13.11
C PHE A 63 27.71 54.01 -12.80
N ASP A 64 28.94 54.49 -12.97
CA ASP A 64 30.17 53.79 -12.60
C ASP A 64 30.53 53.91 -11.11
N GLY A 65 29.68 54.55 -10.30
CA GLY A 65 29.87 54.76 -8.87
C GLY A 65 30.76 55.94 -8.50
N ARG A 66 31.34 56.68 -9.46
CA ARG A 66 32.19 57.86 -9.18
C ARG A 66 31.37 59.10 -8.84
N SER A 67 31.92 60.02 -8.03
CA SER A 67 31.28 61.31 -7.74
C SER A 67 31.14 62.14 -9.02
N SER A 68 29.95 62.67 -9.27
CA SER A 68 29.68 63.53 -10.43
C SER A 68 30.57 64.77 -10.46
N GLN A 69 30.90 65.33 -9.27
CA GLN A 69 31.72 66.52 -9.17
C GLN A 69 33.18 66.24 -9.55
N GLU A 70 33.76 65.17 -9.02
CA GLU A 70 35.15 64.79 -9.28
C GLU A 70 35.33 64.42 -10.76
N LYS A 71 34.45 63.56 -11.29
CA LYS A 71 34.51 63.09 -12.68
C LYS A 71 34.20 64.20 -13.68
N GLY A 72 33.28 65.11 -13.36
CA GLY A 72 32.99 66.24 -14.25
C GLY A 72 34.11 67.26 -14.28
N MET A 73 34.80 67.51 -13.15
CA MET A 73 35.97 68.39 -13.13
C MET A 73 37.13 67.80 -13.95
N GLU A 74 37.32 66.48 -13.95
CA GLU A 74 38.28 65.78 -14.80
C GLU A 74 38.01 66.07 -16.30
N TYR A 75 36.75 65.96 -16.74
CA TYR A 75 36.39 66.27 -18.12
C TYR A 75 36.56 67.75 -18.47
N ILE A 76 36.22 68.67 -17.55
CA ILE A 76 36.43 70.11 -17.74
C ILE A 76 37.92 70.43 -17.89
N ASN A 77 38.78 69.90 -17.02
CA ASN A 77 40.23 70.09 -17.10
C ASN A 77 40.78 69.53 -18.43
N LYS A 78 40.34 68.33 -18.79
CA LYS A 78 40.70 67.70 -20.06
C LYS A 78 40.25 68.53 -21.27
N CYS A 79 39.11 69.22 -21.19
CA CYS A 79 38.66 70.14 -22.22
C CYS A 79 39.58 71.36 -22.37
N PHE A 80 40.05 71.95 -21.26
CA PHE A 80 41.01 73.06 -21.31
C PHE A 80 42.34 72.64 -21.93
N GLU A 81 42.81 71.41 -21.67
CA GLU A 81 44.02 70.86 -22.27
C GLU A 81 43.82 70.51 -23.75
N GLU A 82 42.90 69.60 -24.06
CA GLU A 82 42.73 68.97 -25.38
C GLU A 82 41.87 69.77 -26.36
N GLY A 83 41.11 70.75 -25.88
CA GLY A 83 40.25 71.61 -26.68
C GLY A 83 38.80 71.16 -26.76
N SER A 84 38.52 69.86 -26.87
CA SER A 84 37.16 69.32 -26.88
C SER A 84 37.11 67.92 -26.32
N VAL A 85 36.09 67.62 -25.50
CA VAL A 85 35.89 66.28 -24.90
C VAL A 85 34.44 65.86 -25.08
N ARG A 86 34.24 64.59 -25.40
CA ARG A 86 32.93 63.95 -25.53
C ARG A 86 32.81 62.79 -24.54
N PHE A 87 31.69 62.71 -23.84
CA PHE A 87 31.39 61.64 -22.89
C PHE A 87 29.88 61.45 -22.72
N GLU A 88 29.47 60.27 -22.27
CA GLU A 88 28.08 60.03 -21.85
C GLU A 88 27.94 60.34 -20.36
N TRP A 89 26.83 60.97 -19.99
CA TRP A 89 26.59 61.44 -18.64
C TRP A 89 25.14 61.20 -18.23
N ASN A 90 24.94 60.78 -16.98
CA ASN A 90 23.61 60.71 -16.41
C ASN A 90 23.31 62.05 -15.72
N HIS A 91 22.35 62.78 -16.26
CA HIS A 91 21.84 64.04 -15.71
C HIS A 91 20.56 63.81 -14.91
N LYS A 92 20.16 64.84 -14.18
CA LYS A 92 18.83 64.93 -13.58
C LYS A 92 18.17 66.23 -14.02
N LYS A 93 16.90 66.16 -14.36
CA LYS A 93 16.05 67.33 -14.59
C LYS A 93 15.86 68.10 -13.29
N PHE A 94 15.32 69.31 -13.38
CA PHE A 94 15.07 70.16 -12.23
C PHE A 94 14.10 69.54 -11.20
N ASN A 95 13.16 68.71 -11.66
CA ASN A 95 12.24 67.95 -10.82
C ASN A 95 12.88 66.69 -10.19
N GLY A 96 14.11 66.34 -10.58
CA GLY A 96 14.85 65.17 -10.09
C GLY A 96 14.86 63.97 -11.03
N ASP A 97 14.09 63.97 -12.13
CA ASP A 97 14.01 62.83 -13.04
C ASP A 97 15.36 62.60 -13.76
N PRO A 98 15.91 61.37 -13.77
CA PRO A 98 17.16 61.09 -14.44
C PRO A 98 16.97 61.06 -15.97
N PHE A 99 18.01 61.46 -16.71
CA PHE A 99 18.07 61.31 -18.15
C PHE A 99 19.52 61.22 -18.62
N TRP A 100 19.75 60.51 -19.72
CA TRP A 100 21.09 60.31 -20.27
C TRP A 100 21.40 61.35 -21.34
N CYS A 101 22.60 61.93 -21.30
CA CYS A 101 23.11 62.74 -22.39
C CYS A 101 24.45 62.25 -22.92
N GLU A 102 24.63 62.43 -24.23
CA GLU A 102 25.96 62.62 -24.79
C GLU A 102 26.33 64.10 -24.62
N VAL A 103 27.37 64.36 -23.83
CA VAL A 103 27.87 65.70 -23.53
C VAL A 103 29.15 65.94 -24.30
N ILE A 104 29.19 67.03 -25.06
CA ILE A 104 30.38 67.54 -25.72
C ILE A 104 30.69 68.91 -25.12
N ILE A 105 31.88 69.05 -24.56
CA ILE A 105 32.39 70.34 -24.07
C ILE A 105 33.59 70.77 -24.90
N THR A 106 33.59 72.04 -25.33
CA THR A 106 34.62 72.60 -26.22
C THR A 106 35.07 73.95 -25.68
N LYS A 107 36.40 74.16 -25.55
CA LYS A 107 36.97 75.45 -25.17
C LYS A 107 36.87 76.43 -26.33
N MET A 108 36.42 77.65 -26.08
CA MET A 108 36.34 78.73 -27.07
C MET A 108 36.71 80.08 -26.46
N ILE A 109 37.06 81.04 -27.32
CA ILE A 109 37.37 82.41 -26.90
C ILE A 109 36.19 83.30 -27.29
N LEU A 110 35.60 84.00 -26.32
CA LEU A 110 34.50 84.94 -26.50
C LEU A 110 34.89 86.27 -25.86
N ASN A 111 34.94 87.36 -26.62
CA ASN A 111 35.35 88.70 -26.15
C ASN A 111 36.68 88.70 -25.36
N ASP A 112 37.70 88.03 -25.90
CA ASP A 112 39.04 87.85 -25.30
C ASP A 112 39.09 87.04 -23.99
N GLU A 113 37.99 86.36 -23.63
CA GLU A 113 37.92 85.46 -22.47
C GLU A 113 37.73 83.99 -22.90
N VAL A 114 38.36 83.07 -22.18
CA VAL A 114 38.20 81.63 -22.42
C VAL A 114 36.93 81.14 -21.72
N VAL A 115 36.01 80.56 -22.50
CA VAL A 115 34.75 79.97 -22.03
C VAL A 115 34.61 78.54 -22.54
N VAL A 116 33.76 77.73 -21.90
CA VAL A 116 33.45 76.37 -22.34
C VAL A 116 32.06 76.36 -22.94
N HIS A 117 31.95 75.92 -24.19
CA HIS A 117 30.67 75.64 -24.83
C HIS A 117 30.30 74.18 -24.59
N ALA A 118 29.12 73.94 -24.02
CA ALA A 118 28.57 72.63 -23.76
C ALA A 118 27.40 72.34 -24.72
N ASN A 119 27.47 71.20 -25.41
CA ASN A 119 26.37 70.61 -26.17
C ASN A 119 25.92 69.34 -25.46
N TRP A 120 24.63 69.28 -25.11
CA TRP A 120 23.98 68.13 -24.48
C TRP A 120 22.94 67.56 -25.44
N ARG A 121 23.13 66.31 -25.84
CA ARG A 121 22.17 65.55 -26.64
C ARG A 121 21.52 64.47 -25.80
N ASP A 122 20.19 64.47 -25.70
CA ASP A 122 19.44 63.41 -25.03
C ASP A 122 19.63 62.07 -25.76
N ILE A 123 20.10 61.06 -25.02
CA ILE A 123 20.27 59.67 -25.49
C ILE A 123 19.50 58.66 -24.63
N THR A 124 18.53 59.13 -23.83
CA THR A 124 17.78 58.32 -22.85
C THR A 124 17.07 57.14 -23.52
N GLU A 125 16.33 57.37 -24.60
CA GLU A 125 15.61 56.30 -25.33
C GLU A 125 16.58 55.21 -25.83
N LYS A 126 17.72 55.61 -26.36
CA LYS A 126 18.77 54.67 -26.83
C LYS A 126 19.30 53.84 -25.66
N LYS A 127 19.59 54.46 -24.51
CA LYS A 127 20.13 53.78 -23.33
C LYS A 127 19.14 52.82 -22.69
N ASP A 128 17.88 53.21 -22.59
CA ASP A 128 16.83 52.35 -22.05
C ASP A 128 16.64 51.08 -22.91
N LEU A 129 16.74 51.20 -24.24
CA LEU A 129 16.71 50.05 -25.14
C LEU A 129 17.94 49.15 -24.99
N GLU A 130 19.14 49.74 -24.87
CA GLU A 130 20.39 48.98 -24.63
C GLU A 130 20.32 48.18 -23.33
N ILE A 131 19.85 48.81 -22.24
CA ILE A 131 19.71 48.16 -20.93
C ILE A 131 18.66 47.05 -20.98
N LYS A 132 17.45 47.32 -21.52
CA LYS A 132 16.40 46.31 -21.65
C LYS A 132 16.84 45.10 -22.47
N LEU A 133 17.59 45.33 -23.56
CA LEU A 133 18.13 44.26 -24.38
C LEU A 133 19.17 43.42 -23.62
N ALA A 134 20.04 44.08 -22.83
CA ALA A 134 21.02 43.39 -21.99
C ALA A 134 20.32 42.54 -20.92
N GLU A 135 19.32 43.09 -20.24
CA GLU A 135 18.51 42.37 -19.24
C GLU A 135 17.78 41.16 -19.85
N GLN A 136 17.12 41.33 -21.01
CA GLN A 136 16.45 40.22 -21.68
C GLN A 136 17.42 39.11 -22.11
N ARG A 137 18.62 39.48 -22.60
CA ARG A 137 19.68 38.51 -22.94
C ARG A 137 20.18 37.75 -21.73
N GLU A 138 20.34 38.43 -20.60
CA GLU A 138 20.77 37.80 -19.34
C GLU A 138 19.72 36.85 -18.78
N VAL A 139 18.45 37.25 -18.79
CA VAL A 139 17.32 36.39 -18.40
C VAL A 139 17.25 35.15 -19.28
N PHE A 140 17.32 35.31 -20.60
CA PHE A 140 17.30 34.18 -21.53
C PHE A 140 18.46 33.22 -21.28
N LYS A 141 19.69 33.75 -21.18
CA LYS A 141 20.89 32.95 -20.94
C LYS A 141 20.77 32.15 -19.64
N THR A 142 20.30 32.78 -18.57
CA THR A 142 20.10 32.11 -17.27
C THR A 142 19.05 31.01 -17.37
N LEU A 143 17.87 31.29 -17.93
CA LEU A 143 16.82 30.28 -18.08
C LEU A 143 17.26 29.08 -18.95
N PHE A 144 18.00 29.36 -20.01
CA PHE A 144 18.55 28.34 -20.89
C PHE A 144 19.60 27.47 -20.18
N ASP A 145 20.61 28.09 -19.55
CA ASP A 145 21.73 27.38 -18.92
C ASP A 145 21.39 26.69 -17.59
N GLU A 146 20.44 27.23 -16.82
CA GLU A 146 20.02 26.70 -15.51
C GLU A 146 18.85 25.71 -15.59
N SER A 147 18.32 25.44 -16.80
CA SER A 147 17.37 24.35 -17.01
C SER A 147 17.98 23.00 -16.61
N MET A 148 17.19 22.16 -15.95
CA MET A 148 17.59 20.78 -15.60
C MET A 148 17.53 19.84 -16.82
N ASP A 149 16.60 20.08 -17.73
CA ASP A 149 16.51 19.35 -18.99
C ASP A 149 17.58 19.86 -19.97
N GLY A 150 18.11 18.95 -20.78
CA GLY A 150 19.02 19.27 -21.87
C GLY A 150 18.28 20.04 -22.95
N LEU A 151 18.73 21.27 -23.23
CA LEU A 151 18.15 22.12 -24.26
C LEU A 151 19.12 22.23 -25.41
N SER A 152 18.63 22.12 -26.64
CA SER A 152 19.44 22.33 -27.83
C SER A 152 18.67 22.98 -28.97
N ILE A 153 19.42 23.62 -29.87
CA ILE A 153 18.91 24.21 -31.10
C ILE A 153 19.61 23.49 -32.26
N PHE A 154 18.82 23.05 -33.23
CA PHE A 154 19.27 22.31 -34.41
C PHE A 154 18.75 22.99 -35.67
N ASP A 155 19.61 23.35 -36.61
CA ASP A 155 19.25 24.16 -37.80
C ASP A 155 18.69 23.34 -38.98
N GLY A 156 18.34 22.07 -38.75
CA GLY A 156 17.95 21.12 -39.79
C GLY A 156 19.09 20.26 -40.32
N LYS A 157 20.35 20.62 -40.03
CA LYS A 157 21.54 19.83 -40.40
C LYS A 157 22.41 19.49 -39.20
N GLN A 158 22.60 20.42 -38.28
CA GLN A 158 23.52 20.27 -37.15
C GLN A 158 23.05 21.04 -35.92
N TYR A 159 23.57 20.67 -34.75
CA TYR A 159 23.40 21.47 -33.55
C TYR A 159 24.12 22.83 -33.68
N VAL A 160 23.43 23.90 -33.30
CA VAL A 160 23.92 25.28 -33.34
C VAL A 160 24.02 25.92 -31.96
N ASP A 161 23.29 25.42 -30.97
CA ASP A 161 23.47 25.77 -29.56
C ASP A 161 22.96 24.63 -28.65
N CYS A 162 23.45 24.57 -27.42
CA CYS A 162 22.97 23.67 -26.37
C CYS A 162 23.24 24.26 -24.99
N ASN A 163 22.48 23.87 -23.96
CA ASN A 163 22.69 24.37 -22.60
C ASN A 163 23.67 23.51 -21.78
N LYS A 164 24.00 23.96 -20.57
CA LYS A 164 24.88 23.21 -19.65
C LYS A 164 24.34 21.83 -19.27
N ALA A 165 23.02 21.67 -19.16
CA ALA A 165 22.43 20.36 -18.83
C ALA A 165 22.61 19.34 -19.95
N PHE A 166 22.50 19.76 -21.22
CA PHE A 166 22.81 18.91 -22.37
C PHE A 166 24.26 18.41 -22.29
N LEU A 167 25.22 19.31 -22.03
CA LEU A 167 26.63 18.92 -21.92
C LEU A 167 26.85 17.87 -20.81
N ARG A 168 26.29 18.09 -19.62
CA ARG A 168 26.39 17.14 -18.50
C ARG A 168 25.73 15.80 -18.80
N MET A 169 24.55 15.81 -19.41
CA MET A 169 23.76 14.61 -19.71
C MET A 169 24.48 13.70 -20.71
N PHE A 170 25.05 14.29 -21.77
CA PHE A 170 25.73 13.55 -22.83
C PHE A 170 27.24 13.35 -22.55
N GLY A 171 27.82 14.03 -21.56
CA GLY A 171 29.23 13.90 -21.19
C GLY A 171 30.20 14.77 -22.00
N PHE A 172 29.72 15.85 -22.62
CA PHE A 172 30.57 16.82 -23.33
C PHE A 172 31.18 17.84 -22.36
N GLU A 173 32.41 18.28 -22.63
CA GLU A 173 33.13 19.26 -21.81
C GLU A 173 32.78 20.71 -22.19
N SER A 174 32.48 20.96 -23.46
CA SER A 174 32.14 22.29 -23.97
C SER A 174 31.14 22.23 -25.13
N LYS A 175 30.44 23.34 -25.36
CA LYS A 175 29.51 23.48 -26.50
C LYS A 175 30.20 23.26 -27.84
N ASP A 176 31.47 23.63 -27.98
CA ASP A 176 32.24 23.52 -29.22
C ASP A 176 32.35 22.07 -29.71
N GLN A 177 32.27 21.09 -28.80
CA GLN A 177 32.23 19.67 -29.15
C GLN A 177 30.88 19.23 -29.72
N VAL A 178 29.79 19.94 -29.40
CA VAL A 178 28.43 19.63 -29.83
C VAL A 178 28.07 20.33 -31.13
N ILE A 179 28.56 21.57 -31.32
CA ILE A 179 28.25 22.35 -32.51
C ILE A 179 28.76 21.63 -33.76
N GLY A 180 27.88 21.44 -34.75
CA GLY A 180 28.22 20.70 -35.98
C GLY A 180 27.86 19.21 -35.96
N ILE A 181 27.53 18.64 -34.80
CA ILE A 181 27.13 17.23 -34.69
C ILE A 181 25.67 17.06 -35.12
N HIS A 182 25.35 15.91 -35.73
CA HIS A 182 23.98 15.51 -36.05
C HIS A 182 23.42 14.59 -34.95
N PRO A 183 22.11 14.66 -34.58
CA PRO A 183 21.52 13.83 -33.50
C PRO A 183 21.82 12.33 -33.57
N LYS A 184 21.93 11.78 -34.80
CA LYS A 184 22.31 10.37 -35.05
C LYS A 184 23.69 10.00 -34.47
N ASP A 185 24.62 10.94 -34.37
CA ASP A 185 26.01 10.68 -33.99
C ASP A 185 26.16 10.55 -32.46
N ILE A 186 25.13 10.95 -31.71
CA ILE A 186 25.00 10.80 -30.26
C ILE A 186 23.89 9.78 -29.91
N SER A 187 23.66 8.83 -30.80
CA SER A 187 22.68 7.76 -30.66
C SER A 187 23.32 6.42 -31.04
N PRO A 188 22.86 5.29 -30.48
CA PRO A 188 23.31 3.96 -30.91
C PRO A 188 22.89 3.69 -32.35
N GLU A 189 23.39 2.61 -32.97
CA GLU A 189 23.06 2.27 -34.36
C GLU A 189 21.55 2.00 -34.55
N PHE A 190 20.93 1.34 -33.55
CA PHE A 190 19.52 0.98 -33.54
C PHE A 190 18.82 1.48 -32.28
N GLN A 191 17.57 1.91 -32.43
CA GLN A 191 16.70 2.30 -31.33
C GLN A 191 15.98 1.07 -30.75
N ALA A 192 15.35 1.24 -29.58
CA ALA A 192 14.68 0.16 -28.87
C ALA A 192 13.52 -0.50 -29.63
N ASP A 193 12.95 0.18 -30.63
CA ASP A 193 11.93 -0.35 -31.53
C ASP A 193 12.53 -1.14 -32.72
N GLY A 194 13.86 -1.25 -32.79
CA GLY A 194 14.60 -1.94 -33.84
C GLY A 194 14.90 -1.12 -35.09
N ARG A 195 14.43 0.14 -35.19
CA ARG A 195 14.74 1.00 -36.34
C ARG A 195 16.17 1.56 -36.24
N SER A 196 16.79 1.82 -37.39
CA SER A 196 18.07 2.55 -37.41
C SER A 196 17.86 3.98 -36.91
N SER A 197 18.72 4.43 -36.00
CA SER A 197 18.68 5.79 -35.45
C SER A 197 18.76 6.86 -36.54
N GLN A 198 19.52 6.62 -37.62
CA GLN A 198 19.60 7.56 -38.74
C GLN A 198 18.27 7.71 -39.48
N GLN A 199 17.57 6.60 -39.71
CA GLN A 199 16.29 6.59 -40.43
C GLN A 199 15.20 7.25 -39.58
N ALA A 200 15.08 6.82 -38.32
CA ALA A 200 14.08 7.36 -37.40
C ALA A 200 14.31 8.86 -37.09
N ALA A 201 15.57 9.30 -36.91
CA ALA A 201 15.86 10.72 -36.71
C ALA A 201 15.48 11.56 -37.94
N ARG A 202 15.73 11.05 -39.15
CA ARG A 202 15.37 11.75 -40.39
C ARG A 202 13.86 11.94 -40.53
N GLU A 203 13.07 10.90 -40.21
CA GLU A 203 11.60 10.98 -40.23
C GLU A 203 11.09 12.02 -39.23
N ILE A 204 11.62 12.00 -38.01
CA ILE A 204 11.25 12.91 -36.92
C ILE A 204 11.62 14.36 -37.27
N ILE A 205 12.83 14.60 -37.78
CA ILE A 205 13.30 15.94 -38.18
C ILE A 205 12.44 16.48 -39.33
N TYR A 206 12.14 15.65 -40.34
CA TYR A 206 11.29 16.02 -41.46
C TYR A 206 9.89 16.41 -40.98
N ASP A 207 9.28 15.60 -40.11
CA ASP A 207 7.95 15.86 -39.57
C ASP A 207 7.90 17.14 -38.72
N ALA A 208 8.96 17.46 -37.98
CA ALA A 208 9.04 18.68 -37.20
C ALA A 208 9.19 19.94 -38.06
N LEU A 209 10.08 19.94 -39.06
CA LEU A 209 10.37 21.12 -39.89
C LEU A 209 9.30 21.38 -40.96
N GLU A 210 8.83 20.35 -41.65
CA GLU A 210 7.94 20.51 -42.80
C GLU A 210 6.46 20.57 -42.41
N LYS A 211 6.07 19.85 -41.34
CA LYS A 211 4.68 19.83 -40.88
C LYS A 211 4.43 20.78 -39.71
N GLY A 212 5.46 21.42 -39.18
CA GLY A 212 5.40 22.36 -38.04
C GLY A 212 4.81 21.75 -36.77
N ARG A 213 4.97 20.44 -36.57
CA ARG A 213 4.41 19.73 -35.41
C ARG A 213 5.44 19.65 -34.31
N SER A 214 5.02 19.98 -33.09
CA SER A 214 5.77 19.55 -31.91
C SER A 214 5.59 18.04 -31.74
N VAL A 215 6.70 17.32 -31.59
CA VAL A 215 6.70 15.85 -31.47
C VAL A 215 7.37 15.48 -30.16
N ARG A 216 6.73 14.57 -29.42
CA ARG A 216 7.27 13.96 -28.21
C ARG A 216 7.49 12.47 -28.46
N PHE A 217 8.66 11.96 -28.09
CA PHE A 217 9.01 10.55 -28.25
C PHE A 217 10.08 10.14 -27.23
N GLU A 218 10.17 8.84 -26.96
CA GLU A 218 11.27 8.26 -26.20
C GLU A 218 12.39 7.86 -27.17
N TRP A 219 13.64 8.09 -26.77
CA TRP A 219 14.81 7.87 -27.59
C TRP A 219 15.98 7.39 -26.74
N VAL A 220 16.75 6.44 -27.26
CA VAL A 220 18.01 6.01 -26.65
C VAL A 220 19.14 6.84 -27.24
N HIS A 221 19.83 7.58 -26.38
CA HIS A 221 21.03 8.33 -26.74
C HIS A 221 22.28 7.63 -26.20
N SER A 222 23.43 7.97 -26.76
CA SER A 222 24.74 7.51 -26.31
C SER A 222 25.56 8.69 -25.79
N LYS A 223 26.18 8.52 -24.62
CA LYS A 223 27.13 9.48 -24.06
C LYS A 223 28.47 9.40 -24.80
N VAL A 224 29.35 10.38 -24.57
CA VAL A 224 30.70 10.41 -25.13
C VAL A 224 31.55 9.19 -24.73
N ASP A 225 31.29 8.59 -23.57
CA ASP A 225 31.96 7.36 -23.11
C ASP A 225 31.40 6.07 -23.73
N GLY A 226 30.37 6.18 -24.58
CA GLY A 226 29.69 5.06 -25.25
C GLY A 226 28.57 4.41 -24.43
N THR A 227 28.24 4.93 -23.25
CA THR A 227 27.10 4.42 -22.47
C THR A 227 25.77 4.91 -23.03
N ASP A 228 24.85 3.97 -23.25
CA ASP A 228 23.50 4.26 -23.71
C ASP A 228 22.58 4.62 -22.54
N PHE A 229 21.67 5.56 -22.77
CA PHE A 229 20.72 6.01 -21.76
C PHE A 229 19.40 6.45 -22.41
N TRP A 230 18.32 6.32 -21.66
CA TRP A 230 16.98 6.63 -22.15
C TRP A 230 16.66 8.10 -21.96
N THR A 231 16.02 8.68 -22.97
CA THR A 231 15.55 10.06 -22.94
C THR A 231 14.12 10.20 -23.43
N GLU A 232 13.40 11.17 -22.88
CA GLU A 232 12.19 11.73 -23.48
C GLU A 232 12.59 13.01 -24.21
N VAL A 233 12.32 13.07 -25.51
CA VAL A 233 12.66 14.20 -26.37
C VAL A 233 11.38 14.88 -26.83
N ILE A 234 11.34 16.20 -26.63
CA ILE A 234 10.28 17.07 -27.16
C ILE A 234 10.94 18.03 -28.12
N ILE A 235 10.57 17.96 -29.39
CA ILE A 235 11.05 18.88 -30.42
C ILE A 235 9.95 19.85 -30.83
N THR A 236 10.32 21.11 -31.06
CA THR A 236 9.42 22.17 -31.50
C THR A 236 10.11 23.01 -32.57
N GLN A 237 9.41 23.32 -33.67
CA GLN A 237 9.93 24.22 -34.69
C GLN A 237 9.96 25.66 -34.17
N VAL A 238 11.08 26.35 -34.37
CA VAL A 238 11.30 27.76 -34.04
C VAL A 238 11.97 28.46 -35.22
N LYS A 239 11.86 29.79 -35.29
CA LYS A 239 12.57 30.59 -36.30
C LYS A 239 13.79 31.27 -35.70
N LEU A 240 14.96 30.98 -36.22
CA LEU A 240 16.23 31.61 -35.84
C LEU A 240 16.78 32.39 -37.03
N HIS A 241 16.81 33.72 -36.96
CA HIS A 241 17.29 34.59 -38.05
C HIS A 241 16.66 34.28 -39.43
N ASP A 242 15.33 34.08 -39.46
CA ASP A 242 14.54 33.68 -40.65
C ASP A 242 14.83 32.28 -41.21
N VAL A 243 15.58 31.44 -40.48
CA VAL A 243 15.78 30.02 -40.78
C VAL A 243 14.95 29.16 -39.83
N ASP A 244 14.24 28.16 -40.37
CA ASP A 244 13.51 27.19 -39.58
C ASP A 244 14.50 26.27 -38.86
N ALA A 245 14.39 26.23 -37.53
CA ALA A 245 15.22 25.42 -36.65
C ALA A 245 14.34 24.60 -35.71
N ILE A 246 14.92 23.58 -35.09
CA ILE A 246 14.30 22.76 -34.07
C ILE A 246 14.88 23.15 -32.72
N TYR A 247 14.00 23.52 -31.79
CA TYR A 247 14.29 23.59 -30.38
C TYR A 247 13.92 22.25 -29.73
N ALA A 248 14.89 21.58 -29.11
CA ALA A 248 14.70 20.31 -28.44
C ALA A 248 14.84 20.45 -26.93
N VAL A 249 13.93 19.82 -26.20
CA VAL A 249 14.01 19.57 -24.77
C VAL A 249 14.23 18.07 -24.58
N ILE A 250 15.29 17.70 -23.87
CA ILE A 250 15.75 16.33 -23.71
C ILE A 250 15.82 16.05 -22.21
N ARG A 251 15.04 15.08 -21.75
CA ARG A 251 14.98 14.66 -20.35
C ARG A 251 15.51 13.25 -20.22
N ASP A 252 16.44 13.02 -19.31
CA ASP A 252 16.87 11.66 -18.97
C ASP A 252 15.75 10.93 -18.21
N ILE A 253 15.35 9.78 -18.73
CA ILE A 253 14.31 8.91 -18.15
C ILE A 253 14.85 7.52 -17.80
N SER A 254 16.17 7.35 -17.72
CA SER A 254 16.81 6.05 -17.44
C SER A 254 16.38 5.47 -16.10
N GLU A 255 16.34 6.30 -15.04
CA GLU A 255 15.85 5.90 -13.72
C GLU A 255 14.38 5.45 -13.77
N LYS A 256 13.54 6.17 -14.53
CA LYS A 256 12.13 5.80 -14.72
C LYS A 256 12.01 4.43 -15.40
N LYS A 257 12.80 4.15 -16.43
CA LYS A 257 12.79 2.85 -17.15
C LYS A 257 13.26 1.70 -16.27
N GLU A 258 14.31 1.92 -15.48
CA GLU A 258 14.80 0.93 -14.51
C GLU A 258 13.72 0.59 -13.47
N LEU A 259 13.05 1.60 -12.92
CA LEU A 259 11.95 1.41 -11.98
C LEU A 259 10.75 0.69 -12.61
N GLU A 260 10.39 1.02 -13.86
CA GLU A 260 9.32 0.32 -14.59
C GLU A 260 9.65 -1.17 -14.78
N PHE A 261 10.91 -1.50 -15.09
CA PHE A 261 11.37 -2.89 -15.23
C PHE A 261 11.33 -3.64 -13.90
N GLN A 262 11.85 -3.03 -12.81
CA GLN A 262 11.81 -3.64 -11.47
C GLN A 262 10.37 -3.88 -10.99
N LEU A 263 9.46 -2.95 -11.25
CA LEU A 263 8.04 -3.12 -10.93
C LEU A 263 7.42 -4.29 -11.70
N TYR A 264 7.77 -4.45 -12.98
CA TYR A 264 7.31 -5.57 -13.78
C TYR A 264 7.79 -6.91 -13.21
N GLU A 265 9.08 -7.02 -12.90
CA GLU A 265 9.65 -8.25 -12.29
C GLU A 265 8.98 -8.58 -10.96
N ARG A 266 8.83 -7.58 -10.08
CA ARG A 266 8.16 -7.77 -8.79
C ARG A 266 6.71 -8.22 -8.94
N ASN A 267 5.94 -7.62 -9.84
CA ASN A 267 4.56 -8.04 -10.07
C ASN A 267 4.49 -9.49 -10.56
N SER A 268 5.42 -9.91 -11.43
CA SER A 268 5.47 -11.30 -11.89
C SER A 268 5.80 -12.27 -10.74
N GLU A 269 6.76 -11.94 -9.87
CA GLU A 269 7.06 -12.75 -8.68
C GLU A 269 5.87 -12.84 -7.71
N LEU A 270 5.18 -11.72 -7.50
CA LEU A 270 3.99 -11.65 -6.66
C LEU A 270 2.85 -12.52 -7.21
N ASP A 271 2.62 -12.51 -8.51
CA ASP A 271 1.58 -13.34 -9.14
C ASP A 271 1.89 -14.85 -9.00
N GLU A 272 3.15 -15.24 -9.15
CA GLU A 272 3.57 -16.64 -8.96
C GLU A 272 3.42 -17.09 -7.51
N THR A 273 3.87 -16.27 -6.56
CA THR A 273 3.75 -16.57 -5.13
C THR A 273 2.29 -16.64 -4.67
N ASN A 274 1.42 -15.75 -5.16
CA ASN A 274 -0.01 -15.80 -4.87
C ASN A 274 -0.67 -17.10 -5.35
N ARG A 275 -0.39 -17.55 -6.58
CA ARG A 275 -0.91 -18.83 -7.10
C ARG A 275 -0.45 -20.02 -6.27
N ASN A 276 0.82 -20.03 -5.86
CA ASN A 276 1.34 -21.08 -5.00
C ASN A 276 0.67 -21.09 -3.61
N LEU A 277 0.41 -19.92 -3.04
CA LEU A 277 -0.28 -19.79 -1.75
C LEU A 277 -1.72 -20.30 -1.83
N GLU A 278 -2.46 -19.97 -2.90
CA GLU A 278 -3.83 -20.46 -3.12
C GLU A 278 -3.87 -21.99 -3.14
N LEU A 279 -2.95 -22.63 -3.87
CA LEU A 279 -2.85 -24.08 -3.96
C LEU A 279 -2.48 -24.74 -2.62
N ILE A 280 -1.62 -24.10 -1.82
CA ILE A 280 -1.28 -24.59 -0.47
C ILE A 280 -2.49 -24.48 0.46
N VAL A 281 -3.24 -23.37 0.41
CA VAL A 281 -4.44 -23.17 1.24
C VAL A 281 -5.52 -24.20 0.91
N GLU A 282 -5.72 -24.51 -0.37
CA GLU A 282 -6.68 -25.54 -0.80
C GLU A 282 -6.28 -26.93 -0.29
N ASN A 283 -5.01 -27.33 -0.48
CA ASN A 283 -4.50 -28.61 0.02
C ASN A 283 -4.60 -28.73 1.55
N LEU A 284 -4.33 -27.63 2.28
CA LEU A 284 -4.47 -27.60 3.74
C LEU A 284 -5.93 -27.83 4.16
N LYS A 285 -6.90 -27.19 3.50
CA LYS A 285 -8.32 -27.38 3.76
C LYS A 285 -8.77 -28.82 3.52
N GLU A 286 -8.36 -29.43 2.41
CA GLU A 286 -8.67 -30.84 2.13
C GLU A 286 -8.08 -31.79 3.17
N THR A 287 -6.82 -31.55 3.54
CA THR A 287 -6.13 -32.39 4.53
C THR A 287 -6.79 -32.25 5.90
N GLN A 288 -7.18 -31.04 6.30
CA GLN A 288 -7.92 -30.78 7.53
C GLN A 288 -9.27 -31.50 7.53
N ALA A 289 -10.03 -31.45 6.42
CA ALA A 289 -11.30 -32.16 6.30
C ALA A 289 -11.15 -33.67 6.48
N LYS A 290 -10.14 -34.28 5.84
CA LYS A 290 -9.83 -35.72 5.98
C LYS A 290 -9.45 -36.09 7.42
N LEU A 291 -8.71 -35.22 8.12
CA LEU A 291 -8.32 -35.46 9.51
C LEU A 291 -9.51 -35.37 10.46
N VAL A 292 -10.42 -34.42 10.24
CA VAL A 292 -11.68 -34.32 11.00
C VAL A 292 -12.55 -35.56 10.78
N GLU A 293 -12.64 -36.06 9.55
CA GLU A 293 -13.37 -37.29 9.24
C GLU A 293 -12.74 -38.53 9.90
N SER A 294 -11.42 -38.64 9.88
CA SER A 294 -10.69 -39.69 10.58
C SER A 294 -10.94 -39.66 12.10
N GLU A 295 -11.02 -38.48 12.71
CA GLU A 295 -11.34 -38.33 14.14
C GLU A 295 -12.79 -38.73 14.44
N LYS A 296 -13.76 -38.35 13.58
CA LYS A 296 -15.16 -38.82 13.65
C LYS A 296 -15.22 -40.36 13.66
N MET A 297 -14.49 -41.00 12.73
CA MET A 297 -14.44 -42.46 12.63
C MET A 297 -13.78 -43.13 13.85
N ALA A 298 -12.75 -42.52 14.43
CA ALA A 298 -12.11 -43.04 15.64
C ALA A 298 -13.07 -43.00 16.85
N SER A 299 -13.83 -41.91 17.02
CA SER A 299 -14.86 -41.79 18.06
C SER A 299 -15.94 -42.87 17.91
N LEU A 300 -16.44 -43.10 16.69
CA LEU A 300 -17.38 -44.17 16.38
C LEU A 300 -16.82 -45.57 16.68
N GLY A 301 -15.53 -45.80 16.38
CA GLY A 301 -14.86 -47.07 16.68
C GLY A 301 -14.87 -47.43 18.17
N SER A 302 -14.71 -46.44 19.05
CA SER A 302 -14.77 -46.64 20.51
C SER A 302 -16.17 -47.07 20.98
N LEU A 303 -17.22 -46.48 20.39
CA LEU A 303 -18.62 -46.84 20.64
C LEU A 303 -18.93 -48.26 20.17
N VAL A 304 -18.51 -48.63 18.95
CA VAL A 304 -18.75 -49.97 18.38
C VAL A 304 -18.15 -51.06 19.27
N ALA A 305 -16.92 -50.86 19.76
CA ALA A 305 -16.27 -51.82 20.64
C ALA A 305 -16.98 -51.97 21.99
N GLY A 306 -17.49 -50.86 22.55
CA GLY A 306 -18.28 -50.86 23.79
C GLY A 306 -19.61 -51.58 23.63
N VAL A 307 -20.34 -51.27 22.56
CA VAL A 307 -21.67 -51.86 22.28
C VAL A 307 -21.56 -53.35 21.96
N ALA A 308 -20.55 -53.77 21.21
CA ALA A 308 -20.33 -55.20 20.94
C ALA A 308 -20.17 -56.00 22.25
N HIS A 309 -19.48 -55.44 23.23
CA HIS A 309 -19.34 -56.06 24.54
C HIS A 309 -20.67 -56.10 25.30
N GLU A 310 -21.42 -54.98 25.31
CA GLU A 310 -22.74 -54.90 25.94
C GLU A 310 -23.80 -55.81 25.31
N ILE A 311 -23.68 -56.12 24.01
CA ILE A 311 -24.53 -57.09 23.32
C ILE A 311 -24.11 -58.51 23.68
N ASN A 312 -22.81 -58.79 23.69
CA ASN A 312 -22.30 -60.14 23.94
C ASN A 312 -22.65 -60.67 25.33
N THR A 313 -22.70 -59.81 26.36
CA THR A 313 -23.04 -60.22 27.72
C THR A 313 -24.47 -60.79 27.85
N PRO A 314 -25.55 -60.07 27.54
CA PRO A 314 -26.91 -60.60 27.61
C PRO A 314 -27.14 -61.74 26.62
N VAL A 315 -26.54 -61.67 25.42
CA VAL A 315 -26.60 -62.79 24.47
C VAL A 315 -25.98 -64.05 25.09
N GLY A 316 -24.81 -63.95 25.72
CA GLY A 316 -24.15 -65.06 26.39
C GLY A 316 -24.97 -65.65 27.53
N VAL A 317 -25.57 -64.81 28.37
CA VAL A 317 -26.47 -65.24 29.45
C VAL A 317 -27.72 -65.92 28.90
N GLY A 318 -28.32 -65.36 27.84
CA GLY A 318 -29.45 -65.97 27.15
C GLY A 318 -29.11 -67.32 26.52
N LEU A 319 -27.92 -67.45 25.91
CA LEU A 319 -27.43 -68.68 25.31
C LEU A 319 -27.17 -69.78 26.35
N MET A 320 -26.65 -69.39 27.53
CA MET A 320 -26.47 -70.31 28.65
C MET A 320 -27.82 -70.75 29.21
N GLY A 321 -28.73 -69.81 29.44
CA GLY A 321 -30.08 -70.09 29.95
C GLY A 321 -30.87 -71.01 29.03
N ILE A 322 -30.84 -70.78 27.71
CA ILE A 322 -31.56 -71.65 26.76
C ILE A 322 -30.90 -73.03 26.63
N SER A 323 -29.58 -73.12 26.74
CA SER A 323 -28.87 -74.41 26.72
C SER A 323 -29.26 -75.26 27.93
N GLN A 324 -29.29 -74.67 29.12
CA GLN A 324 -29.75 -75.36 30.34
C GLN A 324 -31.23 -75.74 30.25
N PHE A 325 -32.08 -74.85 29.73
CA PHE A 325 -33.50 -75.14 29.51
C PHE A 325 -33.69 -76.38 28.62
N LEU A 326 -32.94 -76.47 27.51
CA LEU A 326 -33.00 -77.62 26.59
C LEU A 326 -32.52 -78.91 27.25
N GLU A 327 -31.48 -78.85 28.07
CA GLU A 327 -30.94 -80.00 28.80
C GLU A 327 -31.94 -80.52 29.85
N GLU A 328 -32.54 -79.63 30.65
CA GLU A 328 -33.59 -79.97 31.62
C GLU A 328 -34.83 -80.56 30.93
N THR A 329 -35.26 -79.96 29.82
CA THR A 329 -36.38 -80.46 29.00
C THR A 329 -36.10 -81.89 28.49
N ALA A 330 -34.88 -82.15 28.01
CA ALA A 330 -34.47 -83.47 27.53
C ALA A 330 -34.42 -84.50 28.67
N ALA A 331 -33.95 -84.11 29.86
CA ALA A 331 -33.90 -84.97 31.04
C ALA A 331 -35.31 -85.37 31.51
N VAL A 332 -36.24 -84.42 31.58
CA VAL A 332 -37.65 -84.69 31.93
C VAL A 332 -38.32 -85.58 30.89
N ARG A 333 -38.11 -85.33 29.60
CA ARG A 333 -38.62 -86.19 28.52
C ARG A 333 -38.17 -87.63 28.67
N LYS A 334 -36.90 -87.85 29.02
CA LYS A 334 -36.34 -89.20 29.25
C LYS A 334 -36.97 -89.88 30.46
N ARG A 335 -37.12 -89.17 31.58
CA ARG A 335 -37.78 -89.71 32.79
C ARG A 335 -39.24 -90.07 32.53
N TYR A 336 -39.96 -89.24 31.78
CA TYR A 336 -41.33 -89.53 31.37
C TYR A 336 -41.43 -90.80 30.52
N GLN A 337 -40.55 -90.95 29.52
CA GLN A 337 -40.51 -92.15 28.66
C GLN A 337 -40.20 -93.43 29.43
N ASN A 338 -39.42 -93.34 30.50
CA ASN A 338 -39.07 -94.46 31.36
C ASN A 338 -40.13 -94.77 32.45
N GLY A 339 -41.16 -93.94 32.59
CA GLY A 339 -42.16 -94.05 33.67
C GLY A 339 -41.62 -93.66 35.05
N GLU A 340 -40.55 -92.86 35.10
CA GLU A 340 -39.83 -92.46 36.32
C GLU A 340 -40.11 -90.99 36.71
N LEU A 341 -41.11 -90.35 36.09
CA LEU A 341 -41.48 -88.97 36.37
C LEU A 341 -42.62 -88.92 37.38
N ASP A 342 -42.36 -88.31 38.54
CA ASP A 342 -43.37 -88.01 39.55
C ASP A 342 -43.81 -86.53 39.48
N GLU A 343 -44.87 -86.22 40.24
CA GLU A 343 -45.48 -84.89 40.27
C GLU A 343 -44.51 -83.82 40.83
N ALA A 344 -43.68 -84.17 41.82
CA ALA A 344 -42.74 -83.24 42.44
C ALA A 344 -41.61 -82.84 41.47
N LEU A 345 -41.03 -83.80 40.75
CA LEU A 345 -40.01 -83.56 39.73
C LEU A 345 -40.56 -82.75 38.55
N PHE A 346 -41.84 -82.96 38.21
CA PHE A 346 -42.49 -82.19 37.15
C PHE A 346 -42.73 -80.73 37.56
N GLU A 347 -43.20 -80.48 38.79
CA GLU A 347 -43.34 -79.14 39.36
C GLU A 347 -42.00 -78.40 39.47
N GLU A 348 -40.93 -79.09 39.88
CA GLU A 348 -39.57 -78.51 39.92
C GLU A 348 -39.09 -78.08 38.52
N TYR A 349 -39.33 -78.92 37.51
CA TYR A 349 -39.03 -78.56 36.12
C TYR A 349 -39.85 -77.36 35.65
N LEU A 350 -41.16 -77.31 35.90
CA LEU A 350 -42.00 -76.19 35.48
C LEU A 350 -41.51 -74.87 36.08
N LYS A 351 -41.09 -74.89 37.34
CA LYS A 351 -40.51 -73.74 38.02
C LYS A 351 -39.18 -73.31 37.38
N SER A 352 -38.23 -74.24 37.22
CA SER A 352 -36.93 -73.97 36.62
C SER A 352 -37.06 -73.47 35.18
N ALA A 353 -37.90 -74.12 34.38
CA ALA A 353 -38.20 -73.72 33.01
C ALA A 353 -38.74 -72.29 32.94
N ASN A 354 -39.68 -71.92 33.81
CA ASN A 354 -40.21 -70.56 33.84
C ASN A 354 -39.16 -69.51 34.25
N GLU A 355 -38.30 -69.83 35.23
CA GLU A 355 -37.19 -68.96 35.64
C GLU A 355 -36.17 -68.75 34.50
N LEU A 356 -35.73 -69.84 33.86
CA LEU A 356 -34.83 -69.80 32.72
C LEU A 356 -35.44 -69.04 31.53
N ALA A 357 -36.70 -69.29 31.19
CA ALA A 357 -37.40 -68.59 30.12
C ALA A 357 -37.49 -67.07 30.40
N THR A 358 -37.75 -66.70 31.66
CA THR A 358 -37.79 -65.28 32.09
C THR A 358 -36.42 -64.62 31.94
N ILE A 359 -35.35 -65.30 32.36
CA ILE A 359 -33.96 -64.80 32.23
C ILE A 359 -33.60 -64.63 30.76
N VAL A 360 -33.90 -65.62 29.91
CA VAL A 360 -33.64 -65.56 28.47
C VAL A 360 -34.40 -64.40 27.83
N ASN A 361 -35.70 -64.28 28.09
CA ASN A 361 -36.52 -63.22 27.49
C ASN A 361 -36.02 -61.83 27.89
N LYS A 362 -35.73 -61.60 29.18
CA LYS A 362 -35.22 -60.32 29.67
C LYS A 362 -33.88 -59.94 29.03
N ASN A 363 -32.99 -60.91 28.80
CA ASN A 363 -31.70 -60.64 28.15
C ASN A 363 -31.85 -60.44 26.64
N LEU A 364 -32.76 -61.13 25.97
CA LEU A 364 -33.07 -60.90 24.55
C LEU A 364 -33.72 -59.53 24.33
N ASP A 365 -34.66 -59.13 25.17
CA ASP A 365 -35.26 -57.78 25.13
C ASP A 365 -34.17 -56.72 25.32
N ARG A 366 -33.30 -56.89 26.33
CA ARG A 366 -32.16 -55.98 26.54
C ARG A 366 -31.23 -55.92 25.31
N THR A 367 -30.97 -57.05 24.68
CA THR A 367 -30.15 -57.12 23.46
C THR A 367 -30.82 -56.37 22.30
N ALA A 368 -32.12 -56.56 22.10
CA ALA A 368 -32.87 -55.88 21.05
C ALA A 368 -32.88 -54.35 21.27
N HIS A 369 -33.05 -53.90 22.52
CA HIS A 369 -32.94 -52.49 22.89
C HIS A 369 -31.55 -51.92 22.57
N LEU A 370 -30.48 -52.63 22.95
CA LEU A 370 -29.10 -52.22 22.65
C LEU A 370 -28.84 -52.08 21.15
N VAL A 371 -29.28 -53.05 20.36
CA VAL A 371 -29.10 -53.01 18.88
C VAL A 371 -29.87 -51.85 18.27
N ARG A 372 -31.10 -51.60 18.73
CA ARG A 372 -31.93 -50.49 18.22
C ARG A 372 -31.30 -49.14 18.53
N ASN A 373 -30.89 -48.92 19.78
CA ASN A 373 -30.29 -47.65 20.21
C ASN A 373 -28.93 -47.43 19.54
N PHE A 374 -28.12 -48.48 19.41
CA PHE A 374 -26.85 -48.37 18.68
C PHE A 374 -27.05 -48.01 17.21
N LYS A 375 -28.00 -48.66 16.52
CA LYS A 375 -28.32 -48.31 15.13
C LYS A 375 -28.73 -46.84 15.02
N GLN A 376 -29.55 -46.35 15.95
CA GLN A 376 -29.97 -44.95 15.96
C GLN A 376 -28.78 -44.00 16.16
N ILE A 377 -27.92 -44.26 17.15
CA ILE A 377 -26.75 -43.42 17.43
C ILE A 377 -25.74 -43.43 16.28
N ALA A 378 -25.50 -44.58 15.64
CA ALA A 378 -24.59 -44.68 14.51
C ALA A 378 -25.11 -43.94 13.26
N VAL A 379 -26.42 -43.96 13.03
CA VAL A 379 -27.06 -43.18 11.95
C VAL A 379 -27.01 -41.69 12.29
N ASP A 380 -27.32 -41.32 13.53
CA ASP A 380 -27.30 -39.92 13.96
C ASP A 380 -25.87 -39.33 13.86
N GLN A 381 -24.80 -40.06 14.22
CA GLN A 381 -23.43 -39.55 14.09
C GLN A 381 -22.93 -39.40 12.64
N THR A 382 -23.61 -40.04 11.68
CA THR A 382 -23.27 -39.94 10.25
C THR A 382 -24.22 -39.04 9.46
N SER A 383 -25.36 -38.68 10.05
CA SER A 383 -26.39 -37.81 9.46
C SER A 383 -26.36 -36.43 10.11
N GLU A 384 -26.35 -35.36 9.31
CA GLU A 384 -26.46 -33.99 9.81
C GLU A 384 -27.91 -33.47 9.83
N GLU A 385 -28.89 -34.37 10.00
CA GLU A 385 -30.32 -34.04 9.96
C GLU A 385 -30.91 -33.69 11.34
N ASP A 386 -31.75 -32.65 11.37
CA ASP A 386 -32.52 -32.28 12.55
C ASP A 386 -33.71 -33.23 12.75
N ARG A 387 -33.94 -33.67 13.99
CA ARG A 387 -35.14 -34.43 14.37
C ARG A 387 -35.62 -34.10 15.77
N ALA A 388 -36.89 -34.42 16.04
CA ALA A 388 -37.47 -34.35 17.37
C ALA A 388 -36.84 -35.42 18.29
N ILE A 389 -36.37 -34.97 19.46
CA ILE A 389 -35.83 -35.82 20.54
C ILE A 389 -36.23 -35.27 21.90
N ASN A 390 -36.30 -36.15 22.88
CA ASN A 390 -36.24 -35.76 24.28
C ASN A 390 -34.77 -35.69 24.72
N LEU A 391 -34.31 -34.53 25.22
CA LEU A 391 -32.91 -34.33 25.60
C LEU A 391 -32.46 -35.26 26.72
N LYS A 392 -33.32 -35.54 27.71
CA LYS A 392 -32.95 -36.44 28.82
C LYS A 392 -32.72 -37.85 28.30
N GLU A 393 -33.71 -38.41 27.60
CA GLU A 393 -33.62 -39.76 27.06
C GLU A 393 -32.39 -39.90 26.16
N TYR A 394 -32.13 -38.92 25.30
CA TYR A 394 -31.00 -38.99 24.37
C TYR A 394 -29.63 -38.93 25.08
N VAL A 395 -29.47 -38.05 26.08
CA VAL A 395 -28.23 -37.97 26.87
C VAL A 395 -28.00 -39.28 27.64
N GLU A 396 -29.06 -39.86 28.21
CA GLU A 396 -29.01 -41.17 28.87
C GLU A 396 -28.65 -42.30 27.91
N GLU A 397 -29.21 -42.31 26.70
CA GLU A 397 -28.87 -43.29 25.65
C GLU A 397 -27.39 -43.21 25.25
N VAL A 398 -26.85 -42.00 25.06
CA VAL A 398 -25.43 -41.79 24.74
C VAL A 398 -24.55 -42.28 25.89
N ALA A 399 -24.84 -41.91 27.13
CA ALA A 399 -24.09 -42.37 28.30
C ALA A 399 -24.15 -43.89 28.47
N PHE A 400 -25.32 -44.49 28.24
CA PHE A 400 -25.51 -45.94 28.31
C PHE A 400 -24.72 -46.69 27.23
N SER A 401 -24.65 -46.15 26.00
CA SER A 401 -23.86 -46.73 24.92
C SER A 401 -22.36 -46.81 25.24
N LEU A 402 -21.88 -45.89 26.09
CA LEU A 402 -20.50 -45.86 26.60
C LEU A 402 -20.31 -46.69 27.88
N GLY A 403 -21.36 -47.36 28.37
CA GLY A 403 -21.37 -48.06 29.66
C GLY A 403 -20.25 -49.08 29.85
N SER A 404 -19.79 -49.75 28.79
CA SER A 404 -18.65 -50.68 28.87
C SER A 404 -17.34 -49.95 29.17
N VAL A 405 -17.10 -48.81 28.53
CA VAL A 405 -15.89 -47.99 28.70
C VAL A 405 -15.90 -47.36 30.10
N VAL A 406 -17.06 -46.84 30.51
CA VAL A 406 -17.31 -46.27 31.84
C VAL A 406 -17.10 -47.29 32.96
N ARG A 407 -17.62 -48.52 32.82
CA ARG A 407 -17.43 -49.59 33.81
C ARG A 407 -15.99 -50.06 33.93
N LYS A 408 -15.26 -50.19 32.82
CA LYS A 408 -13.83 -50.54 32.84
C LYS A 408 -12.99 -49.49 33.58
N ALA A 409 -13.38 -48.23 33.47
CA ALA A 409 -12.77 -47.11 34.19
C ALA A 409 -13.29 -46.93 35.62
N ASN A 410 -14.17 -47.82 36.10
CA ASN A 410 -14.81 -47.75 37.42
C ASN A 410 -15.38 -46.34 37.71
N THR A 411 -16.06 -45.79 36.71
CA THR A 411 -16.61 -44.43 36.71
C THR A 411 -18.13 -44.46 36.89
N GLU A 412 -18.68 -43.50 37.63
CA GLU A 412 -20.11 -43.28 37.77
C GLU A 412 -20.54 -42.01 37.01
N ILE A 413 -21.63 -42.10 36.23
CA ILE A 413 -22.19 -40.97 35.51
C ILE A 413 -23.56 -40.63 36.12
N THR A 414 -23.70 -39.40 36.60
CA THR A 414 -24.98 -38.87 37.08
C THR A 414 -25.53 -37.85 36.09
N ILE A 415 -26.79 -38.01 35.70
CA ILE A 415 -27.46 -37.14 34.73
C ILE A 415 -28.62 -36.44 35.41
N GLU A 416 -28.64 -35.11 35.36
CA GLU A 416 -29.69 -34.24 35.87
C GLU A 416 -30.31 -33.45 34.71
N CYS A 417 -31.48 -33.88 34.26
CA CYS A 417 -32.22 -33.25 33.18
C CYS A 417 -33.72 -33.35 33.48
N ARG A 418 -34.49 -32.34 33.08
CA ARG A 418 -35.95 -32.38 33.19
C ARG A 418 -36.54 -33.27 32.10
N ASP A 419 -37.66 -33.91 32.41
CA ASP A 419 -38.33 -34.84 31.51
C ASP A 419 -39.05 -34.13 30.34
N ASP A 420 -39.35 -32.83 30.47
CA ASP A 420 -40.15 -32.03 29.53
C ASP A 420 -39.33 -31.25 28.50
N TYR A 421 -38.14 -31.78 28.16
CA TYR A 421 -37.22 -31.15 27.20
C TYR A 421 -37.28 -31.84 25.85
N ASP A 422 -38.44 -31.72 25.19
CA ASP A 422 -38.65 -32.15 23.82
C ASP A 422 -38.22 -31.04 22.84
N VAL A 423 -37.28 -31.35 21.95
CA VAL A 423 -36.66 -30.37 21.04
C VAL A 423 -36.42 -30.95 19.67
N VAL A 424 -36.39 -30.07 18.65
CA VAL A 424 -35.89 -30.39 17.32
C VAL A 424 -34.45 -29.89 17.24
N THR A 425 -33.49 -30.80 17.08
CA THR A 425 -32.06 -30.49 16.95
C THR A 425 -31.36 -31.62 16.19
N ASN A 426 -30.07 -31.46 15.94
CA ASN A 426 -29.22 -32.52 15.39
C ASN A 426 -28.66 -33.39 16.54
N PRO A 427 -29.19 -34.61 16.76
CA PRO A 427 -28.79 -35.44 17.89
C PRO A 427 -27.36 -35.97 17.73
N GLY A 428 -26.93 -36.22 16.49
CA GLY A 428 -25.59 -36.71 16.16
C GLY A 428 -24.48 -35.81 16.70
N LEU A 429 -24.65 -34.51 16.54
CA LEU A 429 -23.73 -33.50 17.06
C LEU A 429 -23.65 -33.52 18.59
N ILE A 430 -24.79 -33.63 19.27
CA ILE A 430 -24.85 -33.73 20.75
C ILE A 430 -24.17 -35.02 21.23
N SER A 431 -24.47 -36.14 20.59
CA SER A 431 -23.85 -37.45 20.88
C SER A 431 -22.34 -37.40 20.71
N GLN A 432 -21.86 -36.77 19.65
CA GLN A 432 -20.43 -36.62 19.39
C GLN A 432 -19.73 -35.76 20.46
N VAL A 433 -20.33 -34.63 20.85
CA VAL A 433 -19.82 -33.76 21.93
C VAL A 433 -19.71 -34.55 23.24
N LEU A 434 -20.79 -35.23 23.65
CA LEU A 434 -20.82 -36.02 24.87
C LEU A 434 -19.82 -37.17 24.85
N THR A 435 -19.74 -37.89 23.73
CA THR A 435 -18.81 -39.01 23.56
C THR A 435 -17.37 -38.54 23.71
N ASN A 436 -17.01 -37.44 23.05
CA ASN A 436 -15.66 -36.88 23.14
C ASN A 436 -15.31 -36.46 24.57
N LEU A 437 -16.23 -35.79 25.28
CA LEU A 437 -15.99 -35.37 26.67
C LEU A 437 -15.85 -36.56 27.62
N ILE A 438 -16.75 -37.53 27.55
CA ILE A 438 -16.74 -38.74 28.40
C ILE A 438 -15.47 -39.56 28.14
N VAL A 439 -15.12 -39.80 26.88
CA VAL A 439 -13.91 -40.56 26.52
C VAL A 439 -12.64 -39.81 26.95
N ASN A 440 -12.61 -38.49 26.84
CA ASN A 440 -11.48 -37.68 27.32
C ASN A 440 -11.32 -37.76 28.84
N SER A 441 -12.41 -37.68 29.61
CA SER A 441 -12.37 -37.85 31.06
C SER A 441 -11.84 -39.23 31.45
N ILE A 442 -12.28 -40.29 30.76
CA ILE A 442 -11.83 -41.66 31.03
C ILE A 442 -10.35 -41.85 30.69
N ASN A 443 -9.93 -41.45 29.48
CA ASN A 443 -8.57 -41.70 29.01
C ASN A 443 -7.53 -40.80 29.68
N HIS A 444 -7.87 -39.53 29.90
CA HIS A 444 -6.91 -38.53 30.34
C HIS A 444 -7.19 -38.03 31.77
N GLY A 445 -8.46 -37.86 32.13
CA GLY A 445 -8.88 -37.35 33.44
C GLY A 445 -8.65 -38.35 34.57
N PHE A 446 -9.00 -39.62 34.37
CA PHE A 446 -8.97 -40.66 35.40
C PHE A 446 -7.73 -41.57 35.35
N SER A 447 -6.73 -41.27 34.50
CA SER A 447 -5.55 -42.13 34.32
C SER A 447 -4.72 -42.39 35.59
N ILE A 448 -4.83 -41.52 36.59
CA ILE A 448 -4.12 -41.60 37.87
C ILE A 448 -5.02 -42.01 39.06
N ARG A 449 -6.31 -42.29 38.84
CA ARG A 449 -7.28 -42.64 39.90
C ARG A 449 -7.91 -44.00 39.64
N LYS A 450 -8.41 -44.64 40.71
CA LYS A 450 -9.09 -45.96 40.64
C LYS A 450 -10.59 -45.87 40.37
N SER A 451 -11.15 -44.67 40.43
CA SER A 451 -12.56 -44.38 40.18
C SER A 451 -12.68 -42.90 39.79
N GLY A 452 -13.77 -42.58 39.10
CA GLY A 452 -14.10 -41.21 38.68
C GLY A 452 -15.60 -40.97 38.71
N ASN A 453 -16.00 -39.71 38.77
CA ASN A 453 -17.38 -39.28 38.73
C ASN A 453 -17.54 -38.25 37.62
N ILE A 454 -18.60 -38.43 36.82
CA ILE A 454 -19.01 -37.47 35.78
C ILE A 454 -20.42 -37.00 36.13
N HIS A 455 -20.62 -35.70 36.17
CA HIS A 455 -21.91 -35.05 36.39
C HIS A 455 -22.32 -34.30 35.14
N ILE A 456 -23.50 -34.60 34.60
CA ILE A 456 -24.05 -33.97 33.40
C ILE A 456 -25.38 -33.32 33.77
N THR A 457 -25.46 -31.99 33.72
CA THR A 457 -26.69 -31.26 33.99
C THR A 457 -27.15 -30.53 32.73
N VAL A 458 -28.41 -30.72 32.34
CA VAL A 458 -29.03 -30.01 31.22
C VAL A 458 -30.13 -29.11 31.77
N SER A 459 -30.09 -27.84 31.40
CA SER A 459 -31.03 -26.82 31.87
C SER A 459 -31.42 -25.87 30.75
N GLU A 460 -32.64 -25.36 30.80
CA GLU A 460 -33.09 -24.33 29.86
C GLU A 460 -32.32 -23.03 30.10
N HIS A 461 -31.76 -22.45 29.03
CA HIS A 461 -31.09 -21.15 29.07
C HIS A 461 -32.01 -20.03 28.53
N SER A 462 -32.73 -20.34 27.46
CA SER A 462 -33.79 -19.50 26.87
C SER A 462 -34.80 -20.39 26.14
N HIS A 463 -35.83 -19.79 25.51
CA HIS A 463 -36.91 -20.55 24.86
C HIS A 463 -36.43 -21.55 23.79
N THR A 464 -35.32 -21.25 23.11
CA THR A 464 -34.72 -22.09 22.05
C THR A 464 -33.25 -22.42 22.33
N SER A 465 -32.77 -22.22 23.57
CA SER A 465 -31.37 -22.42 23.92
C SER A 465 -31.24 -23.20 25.23
N PHE A 466 -30.32 -24.16 25.25
CA PHE A 466 -30.10 -25.05 26.38
C PHE A 466 -28.65 -24.94 26.86
N MET A 467 -28.48 -25.06 28.18
CA MET A 467 -27.18 -25.12 28.83
C MET A 467 -26.91 -26.55 29.30
N LEU A 468 -25.84 -27.14 28.78
CA LEU A 468 -25.26 -28.41 29.20
C LEU A 468 -23.99 -28.16 30.00
N ASN A 469 -24.03 -28.51 31.28
CA ASN A 469 -22.87 -28.50 32.16
C ASN A 469 -22.33 -29.92 32.26
N TYR A 470 -21.12 -30.14 31.77
CA TYR A 470 -20.38 -31.38 31.93
C TYR A 470 -19.27 -31.17 32.95
N GLN A 471 -19.19 -32.00 33.98
CA GLN A 471 -18.16 -31.92 35.00
C GLN A 471 -17.58 -33.30 35.31
N ASP A 472 -16.25 -33.38 35.46
CA ASP A 472 -15.57 -34.55 36.02
C ASP A 472 -14.74 -34.18 37.26
N ASP A 473 -14.30 -35.20 38.00
CA ASP A 473 -13.39 -35.10 39.15
C ASP A 473 -11.97 -35.63 38.85
N GLY A 474 -11.57 -35.55 37.59
CA GLY A 474 -10.28 -36.04 37.09
C GLY A 474 -9.07 -35.19 37.52
N LYS A 475 -7.93 -35.41 36.86
CA LYS A 475 -6.68 -34.68 37.15
C LYS A 475 -6.70 -33.19 36.82
N GLY A 476 -7.71 -32.71 36.09
CA GLY A 476 -7.80 -31.32 35.63
C GLY A 476 -6.80 -30.95 34.54
N ILE A 477 -6.78 -29.66 34.19
CA ILE A 477 -5.93 -29.06 33.14
C ILE A 477 -5.11 -27.93 33.78
N SER A 478 -3.83 -27.84 33.41
CA SER A 478 -2.94 -26.78 33.88
C SER A 478 -3.34 -25.41 33.35
N ALA A 479 -3.07 -24.34 34.10
CA ALA A 479 -3.36 -22.97 33.68
C ALA A 479 -2.62 -22.56 32.39
N GLU A 480 -1.46 -23.17 32.11
CA GLU A 480 -0.70 -22.96 30.88
C GLU A 480 -1.38 -23.58 29.65
N ASN A 481 -2.03 -24.74 29.83
CA ASN A 481 -2.64 -25.49 28.74
C ASN A 481 -4.09 -25.05 28.48
N LEU A 482 -4.81 -24.56 29.50
CA LEU A 482 -6.22 -24.20 29.43
C LEU A 482 -6.58 -23.26 28.24
N PRO A 483 -5.78 -22.23 27.89
CA PRO A 483 -6.08 -21.36 26.76
C PRO A 483 -5.97 -22.04 25.39
N LYS A 484 -5.25 -23.16 25.30
CA LYS A 484 -4.89 -23.83 24.04
C LYS A 484 -5.70 -25.10 23.76
N ILE A 485 -6.57 -25.53 24.68
CA ILE A 485 -7.22 -26.84 24.58
C ILE A 485 -8.17 -26.98 23.39
N PHE A 486 -8.65 -25.86 22.85
CA PHE A 486 -9.49 -25.84 21.64
C PHE A 486 -8.69 -25.61 20.36
N ASP A 487 -7.38 -25.38 20.46
CA ASP A 487 -6.51 -25.22 19.30
C ASP A 487 -6.40 -26.55 18.55
N PRO A 488 -6.51 -26.55 17.21
CA PRO A 488 -6.31 -27.76 16.42
C PRO A 488 -4.96 -28.40 16.71
N PHE A 489 -4.94 -29.73 16.86
CA PHE A 489 -3.73 -30.55 17.08
C PHE A 489 -3.02 -30.33 18.43
N PHE A 490 -3.60 -29.55 19.34
CA PHE A 490 -3.08 -29.38 20.68
C PHE A 490 -3.40 -30.62 21.53
N THR A 491 -2.38 -31.21 22.14
CA THR A 491 -2.52 -32.38 23.02
C THR A 491 -1.35 -32.49 23.99
N THR A 492 -1.63 -32.90 25.22
CA THR A 492 -0.62 -33.25 26.23
C THR A 492 -0.19 -34.72 26.16
N SER A 493 -0.86 -35.54 25.33
CA SER A 493 -0.62 -36.99 25.20
C SER A 493 -0.08 -37.35 23.81
N ARG A 494 0.81 -36.50 23.26
CA ARG A 494 1.41 -36.68 21.93
C ARG A 494 2.27 -37.95 21.93
N GLY A 495 1.95 -38.92 21.07
CA GLY A 495 2.63 -40.21 21.00
C GLY A 495 1.92 -41.39 21.69
N GLU A 496 0.90 -41.11 22.51
CA GLU A 496 0.03 -42.14 23.13
C GLU A 496 -1.31 -42.31 22.39
N GLY A 497 -1.39 -41.83 21.14
CA GLY A 497 -2.59 -41.89 20.31
C GLY A 497 -3.51 -40.66 20.39
N GLY A 498 -3.14 -39.62 21.15
CA GLY A 498 -3.90 -38.36 21.17
C GLY A 498 -3.65 -37.52 19.91
N THR A 499 -4.67 -37.36 19.07
CA THR A 499 -4.63 -36.55 17.82
C THR A 499 -4.68 -35.04 18.08
N GLY A 500 -5.23 -34.63 19.23
CA GLY A 500 -5.44 -33.22 19.57
C GLY A 500 -6.57 -32.56 18.78
N LEU A 501 -7.44 -33.35 18.12
CA LEU A 501 -8.57 -32.85 17.35
C LEU A 501 -9.89 -32.93 18.13
N GLY A 502 -10.05 -33.85 19.08
CA GLY A 502 -11.31 -34.07 19.79
C GLY A 502 -11.97 -32.80 20.36
N LEU A 503 -11.24 -32.00 21.15
CA LEU A 503 -11.78 -30.76 21.73
C LEU A 503 -11.97 -29.64 20.69
N ASN A 504 -11.13 -29.57 19.66
CA ASN A 504 -11.32 -28.64 18.55
C ASN A 504 -12.60 -28.98 17.75
N VAL A 505 -12.85 -30.27 17.52
CA VAL A 505 -14.09 -30.76 16.89
C VAL A 505 -15.29 -30.43 17.77
N THR A 506 -15.22 -30.68 19.08
CA THR A 506 -16.26 -30.27 20.04
C THR A 506 -16.53 -28.77 19.99
N TYR A 507 -15.49 -27.94 19.95
CA TYR A 507 -15.61 -26.48 19.83
C TYR A 507 -16.33 -26.08 18.54
N ASN A 508 -15.92 -26.64 17.39
CA ASN A 508 -16.52 -26.32 16.10
C ASN A 508 -17.97 -26.80 16.01
N ILE A 509 -18.30 -27.96 16.57
CA ILE A 509 -19.68 -28.46 16.61
C ILE A 509 -20.56 -27.46 17.38
N ILE A 510 -20.11 -27.05 18.56
CA ILE A 510 -20.91 -26.17 19.43
C ILE A 510 -21.03 -24.78 18.79
N THR A 511 -19.91 -24.18 18.36
CA THR A 511 -19.89 -22.79 17.90
C THR A 511 -20.42 -22.60 16.48
N ASN A 512 -20.11 -23.51 15.56
CA ASN A 512 -20.48 -23.34 14.15
C ASN A 512 -21.74 -24.13 13.74
N ALA A 513 -21.95 -25.32 14.30
CA ALA A 513 -23.06 -26.19 13.88
C ALA A 513 -24.30 -26.04 14.76
N LEU A 514 -24.12 -25.84 16.07
CA LEU A 514 -25.21 -25.63 17.03
C LEU A 514 -25.39 -24.16 17.45
N ASN A 515 -24.69 -23.22 16.79
CA ASN A 515 -24.72 -21.78 17.06
C ASN A 515 -24.59 -21.38 18.54
N GLY A 516 -23.77 -22.13 19.27
CA GLY A 516 -23.60 -22.06 20.70
C GLY A 516 -22.28 -21.46 21.17
N SER A 517 -21.98 -21.67 22.44
CA SER A 517 -20.70 -21.32 23.06
C SER A 517 -20.24 -22.43 24.02
N ILE A 518 -18.91 -22.60 24.16
CA ILE A 518 -18.30 -23.53 25.09
C ILE A 518 -17.22 -22.82 25.90
N GLU A 519 -17.28 -22.97 27.22
CA GLU A 519 -16.28 -22.50 28.16
C GLU A 519 -15.74 -23.69 28.96
N CYS A 520 -14.42 -23.76 29.17
CA CYS A 520 -13.80 -24.76 30.05
C CYS A 520 -13.23 -24.08 31.30
N ARG A 521 -13.60 -24.59 32.47
CA ARG A 521 -13.04 -24.20 33.76
C ARG A 521 -12.39 -25.43 34.39
N SER A 522 -11.12 -25.32 34.76
CA SER A 522 -10.39 -26.43 35.38
C SER A 522 -9.28 -25.93 36.28
N GLU A 523 -9.01 -26.70 37.33
CA GLU A 523 -7.85 -26.57 38.19
C GLU A 523 -7.20 -27.96 38.33
N GLU A 524 -5.87 -28.01 38.37
CA GLU A 524 -5.15 -29.28 38.56
C GLU A 524 -5.59 -29.98 39.86
N GLY A 525 -5.87 -31.29 39.75
CA GLY A 525 -6.34 -32.13 40.84
C GLY A 525 -7.83 -31.96 41.21
N LYS A 526 -8.57 -31.05 40.57
CA LYS A 526 -10.00 -30.79 40.85
C LYS A 526 -10.96 -31.14 39.69
N GLY A 527 -10.45 -31.72 38.62
CA GLY A 527 -11.22 -32.08 37.43
C GLY A 527 -11.48 -30.92 36.47
N VAL A 528 -12.36 -31.15 35.49
CA VAL A 528 -12.76 -30.17 34.50
C VAL A 528 -14.26 -29.91 34.54
N LYS A 529 -14.66 -28.68 34.19
CA LYS A 529 -16.04 -28.30 33.96
C LYS A 529 -16.16 -27.62 32.61
N PHE A 530 -16.94 -28.20 31.70
CA PHE A 530 -17.35 -27.59 30.45
C PHE A 530 -18.77 -27.03 30.59
N ILE A 531 -18.91 -25.74 30.29
CA ILE A 531 -20.18 -25.02 30.26
C ILE A 531 -20.51 -24.80 28.79
N ILE A 532 -21.53 -25.50 28.29
CA ILE A 532 -21.91 -25.49 26.89
C ILE A 532 -23.30 -24.87 26.77
N VAL A 533 -23.44 -23.84 25.96
CA VAL A 533 -24.73 -23.29 25.55
C VAL A 533 -24.90 -23.63 24.10
N PHE A 534 -26.07 -24.14 23.71
CA PHE A 534 -26.35 -24.48 22.32
C PHE A 534 -27.81 -24.20 21.99
N ASP A 535 -28.05 -23.83 20.74
CA ASP A 535 -29.40 -23.55 20.27
C ASP A 535 -30.04 -24.80 19.67
N VAL A 536 -31.34 -24.91 19.84
CA VAL A 536 -32.18 -25.91 19.18
C VAL A 536 -33.06 -25.21 18.14
N LYS A 537 -33.47 -25.96 17.13
CA LYS A 537 -34.31 -25.42 16.05
C LYS A 537 -35.71 -25.07 16.54
N GLU A 538 -36.26 -25.90 17.41
CA GLU A 538 -37.59 -25.74 17.97
C GLU A 538 -37.68 -26.45 19.32
N ARG A 539 -38.46 -25.90 20.25
CA ARG A 539 -38.89 -26.59 21.48
C ARG A 539 -40.35 -26.99 21.30
N LEU A 540 -40.65 -28.27 21.55
CA LEU A 540 -41.95 -28.90 21.26
C LEU A 540 -42.96 -28.78 22.40
#